data_AF-A0A2S9DJG1-F1
#
_entry.id   AF-A0A2S9DJG1-F1
#
_cell.length_a   1.000
_cell.length_b   1.000
_cell.length_c   1.000
_cell.angle_alpha   90.00
_cell.angle_beta   90.00
_cell.angle_gamma   90.00
#
_symmetry.space_group_name_H-M   'P 1'
#
loop_
_entity.id
_entity.type
_entity.pdbx_description
1 polymer ?
#
loop_
_entity_poly.entity_id
_entity_poly.type
_entity_poly.pdbx_seq_one_letter_code
_entity_poly.pdbx_strand_id
1 'polypeptide(L)'
;MALAPGGCWQMMGGLNGHGYGQAWHGGGTRYAHRLAYELHYGSIPEGLFIDHLCRNRACFNPLHLEAVTNAENVMRGQGVGAKAARQTHCKHGHEFTPDNLLKSKLPHRVCLECSKRWQATSNARRRQLRRGNLALAA
;
A
#
# COMPACT_ATOMS: atom_id res chain seq x y z
N MET A 1 -29.43 -12.78 3.54
CA MET A 1 -27.97 -12.71 3.76
C MET A 1 -27.33 -13.79 2.89
N ALA A 2 -26.46 -13.42 1.94
CA ALA A 2 -25.75 -14.41 1.13
C ALA A 2 -24.41 -14.76 1.81
N LEU A 3 -24.18 -16.04 2.08
CA LEU A 3 -22.87 -16.54 2.47
C LEU A 3 -22.02 -16.64 1.19
N ALA A 4 -21.00 -15.79 1.09
CA ALA A 4 -20.02 -15.92 0.01
C ALA A 4 -18.95 -16.97 0.36
N PRO A 5 -18.21 -17.48 -0.64
CA PRO A 5 -17.06 -18.35 -0.41
C PRO A 5 -16.13 -17.76 0.67
N GLY A 6 -15.71 -18.61 1.61
CA GLY A 6 -14.87 -18.20 2.74
C GLY A 6 -15.61 -17.59 3.93
N GLY A 7 -16.94 -17.75 4.06
CA GLY A 7 -17.69 -17.35 5.26
C GLY A 7 -18.02 -15.85 5.36
N CYS A 8 -17.83 -15.10 4.26
CA CYS A 8 -18.12 -13.67 4.25
C CYS A 8 -19.63 -13.40 4.26
N TRP A 9 -20.06 -12.45 5.09
CA TRP A 9 -21.42 -11.92 5.05
C TRP A 9 -21.45 -10.73 4.12
N GLN A 10 -21.98 -10.93 2.92
CA GLN A 10 -21.94 -9.93 1.87
C GLN A 10 -23.04 -8.88 2.05
N MET A 11 -22.63 -7.62 1.97
CA MET A 11 -23.57 -6.53 1.72
C MET A 11 -24.00 -6.57 0.25
N MET A 12 -25.28 -6.88 0.01
CA MET A 12 -25.83 -7.05 -1.35
C MET A 12 -26.21 -5.72 -2.03
N GLY A 13 -26.22 -4.60 -1.30
CA GLY A 13 -26.55 -3.26 -1.81
C GLY A 13 -26.08 -2.14 -0.88
N GLY A 14 -26.10 -0.88 -1.32
CA GLY A 14 -25.63 0.24 -0.47
C GLY A 14 -24.11 0.33 -0.32
N LEU A 15 -23.35 -0.22 -1.28
CA LEU A 15 -21.90 -0.02 -1.33
C LEU A 15 -21.58 1.43 -1.70
N ASN A 16 -20.52 2.00 -1.13
CA ASN A 16 -19.98 3.28 -1.60
C ASN A 16 -19.09 3.08 -2.84
N GLY A 17 -18.60 4.19 -3.43
CA GLY A 17 -17.69 4.16 -4.59
C GLY A 17 -16.35 3.45 -4.36
N HIS A 18 -16.02 3.08 -3.12
CA HIS A 18 -14.83 2.31 -2.77
C HIS A 18 -15.13 0.84 -2.45
N GLY A 19 -16.39 0.40 -2.57
CA GLY A 19 -16.84 -0.97 -2.33
C GLY A 19 -17.14 -1.31 -0.87
N TYR A 20 -17.18 -0.33 0.04
CA TYR A 20 -17.57 -0.56 1.43
C TYR A 20 -19.09 -0.57 1.57
N GLY A 21 -19.62 -1.58 2.25
CA GLY A 21 -21.04 -1.63 2.61
C GLY A 21 -21.44 -0.53 3.58
N GLN A 22 -22.61 0.05 3.36
CA GLN A 22 -23.21 1.08 4.22
C GLN A 22 -24.59 0.63 4.69
N ALA A 23 -24.97 1.07 5.88
CA ALA A 23 -26.28 0.82 6.47
C ALA A 23 -26.77 2.07 7.20
N TRP A 24 -28.09 2.27 7.23
CA TRP A 24 -28.70 3.33 8.03
C TRP A 24 -28.84 2.86 9.48
N HIS A 25 -28.23 3.57 10.42
CA HIS A 25 -28.31 3.24 11.86
C HIS A 25 -28.10 4.49 12.71
N GLY A 26 -28.95 4.71 13.71
CA GLY A 26 -28.83 5.84 14.63
C GLY A 26 -29.03 7.20 13.96
N GLY A 27 -29.93 7.29 12.96
CA GLY A 27 -30.26 8.54 12.27
C GLY A 27 -29.30 8.96 11.15
N GLY A 28 -28.39 8.07 10.73
CA GLY A 28 -27.49 8.36 9.61
C GLY A 28 -26.88 7.12 8.95
N THR A 29 -26.22 7.35 7.82
CA THR A 29 -25.49 6.32 7.07
C THR A 29 -24.15 6.03 7.76
N ARG A 30 -23.91 4.76 8.11
CA ARG A 30 -22.66 4.27 8.72
C ARG A 30 -22.08 3.11 7.91
N TYR A 31 -20.78 2.86 8.06
CA TYR A 31 -20.15 1.69 7.47
C TYR A 31 -20.62 0.41 8.15
N ALA A 32 -21.13 -0.53 7.34
CA ALA A 32 -21.71 -1.77 7.83
C ALA A 32 -20.71 -2.62 8.63
N HIS A 33 -19.45 -2.67 8.20
CA HIS A 33 -18.41 -3.41 8.91
C HIS A 33 -18.07 -2.78 10.28
N ARG A 34 -18.05 -1.45 10.41
CA ARG A 34 -17.82 -0.78 11.71
C ARG A 34 -18.99 -1.02 12.66
N LEU A 35 -20.22 -0.92 12.14
CA LEU A 35 -21.42 -1.22 12.91
C LEU A 35 -21.43 -2.69 13.39
N ALA A 36 -21.10 -3.64 12.52
CA ALA A 36 -21.04 -5.05 12.87
C ALA A 36 -19.96 -5.35 13.93
N TYR A 37 -18.79 -4.72 13.83
CA TYR A 37 -17.76 -4.80 14.85
C TYR A 37 -18.28 -4.26 16.19
N GLU A 38 -18.86 -3.06 16.19
CA GLU A 38 -19.36 -2.41 17.41
C GLU A 38 -20.45 -3.20 18.13
N LEU A 39 -21.37 -3.80 17.37
CA LEU A 39 -22.44 -4.62 17.92
C LEU A 39 -21.92 -5.95 18.52
N HIS A 40 -20.80 -6.47 18.02
CA HIS A 40 -20.29 -7.78 18.42
C HIS A 40 -19.19 -7.70 19.49
N TYR A 41 -18.27 -6.74 19.38
CA TYR A 41 -17.11 -6.57 20.28
C TYR A 41 -17.18 -5.31 21.15
N GLY A 42 -18.12 -4.40 20.89
CA GLY A 42 -18.19 -3.09 21.54
C GLY A 42 -17.43 -1.99 20.79
N SER A 43 -17.30 -0.83 21.41
CA SER A 43 -16.73 0.38 20.79
C SER A 43 -15.37 0.13 20.15
N ILE A 44 -15.15 0.66 18.94
CA ILE A 44 -13.84 0.65 18.29
C ILE A 44 -12.89 1.52 19.12
N PRO A 45 -11.77 0.99 19.64
CA PRO A 45 -10.84 1.78 20.44
C PRO A 45 -10.31 3.00 19.66
N GLU A 46 -10.02 4.08 20.39
CA GLU A 46 -9.48 5.30 19.80
C GLU A 46 -8.16 5.02 19.07
N GLY A 47 -7.98 5.65 17.90
CA GLY A 47 -6.78 5.48 17.07
C GLY A 47 -6.74 4.18 16.25
N LEU A 48 -7.70 3.26 16.42
CA LEU A 48 -7.77 2.02 15.66
C LEU A 48 -8.74 2.09 14.46
N PHE A 49 -8.42 1.27 13.46
CA PHE A 49 -9.13 1.14 12.20
C PHE A 49 -9.57 -0.31 12.03
N ILE A 50 -10.71 -0.53 11.39
CA ILE A 50 -11.20 -1.90 11.14
C ILE A 50 -10.57 -2.43 9.84
N ASP A 51 -9.77 -3.49 9.97
CA ASP A 51 -9.20 -4.24 8.84
C ASP A 51 -10.09 -5.44 8.49
N HIS A 52 -10.26 -5.67 7.19
CA HIS A 52 -10.91 -6.87 6.68
C HIS A 52 -9.87 -7.96 6.48
N LEU A 53 -9.83 -8.95 7.38
CA LEU A 53 -8.95 -10.12 7.26
C LEU A 53 -9.19 -10.88 5.95
N CYS A 54 -10.46 -10.92 5.51
CA CYS A 54 -10.90 -11.54 4.26
C CYS A 54 -10.60 -10.73 2.99
N ARG A 55 -10.05 -9.51 3.10
CA ARG A 55 -9.78 -8.59 1.98
C ARG A 55 -10.99 -8.25 1.09
N ASN A 56 -12.19 -8.44 1.62
CA ASN A 56 -13.45 -8.10 0.97
C ASN A 56 -14.15 -6.95 1.70
N ARG A 57 -14.17 -5.76 1.07
CA ARG A 57 -14.75 -4.53 1.65
C ARG A 57 -16.26 -4.58 1.85
N ALA A 58 -16.97 -5.44 1.12
CA ALA A 58 -18.41 -5.63 1.25
C ALA A 58 -18.76 -6.59 2.41
N CYS A 59 -17.78 -7.27 2.99
CA CYS A 59 -17.99 -8.16 4.13
C CYS A 59 -18.27 -7.37 5.41
N PHE A 60 -19.28 -7.80 6.17
CA PHE A 60 -19.56 -7.27 7.52
C PHE A 60 -19.61 -8.37 8.59
N ASN A 61 -19.10 -9.58 8.30
CA ASN A 61 -18.99 -10.64 9.32
C ASN A 61 -17.98 -10.19 10.41
N PRO A 62 -18.38 -10.02 11.68
CA PRO A 62 -17.48 -9.54 12.74
C PRO A 62 -16.29 -10.47 12.98
N LEU A 63 -16.40 -11.76 12.67
CA LEU A 63 -15.28 -12.71 12.78
C LEU A 63 -14.20 -12.49 11.71
N HIS A 64 -14.47 -11.67 10.69
CA HIS A 64 -13.51 -11.29 9.64
C HIS A 64 -12.96 -9.87 9.83
N LEU A 65 -13.23 -9.25 10.97
CA LEU A 65 -12.85 -7.88 11.28
C LEU A 65 -11.87 -7.85 12.46
N GLU A 66 -10.87 -7.00 12.35
CA GLU A 66 -9.90 -6.76 13.42
C GLU A 66 -9.68 -5.25 13.58
N ALA A 67 -9.65 -4.76 14.81
CA ALA A 67 -9.24 -3.38 15.09
C ALA A 67 -7.71 -3.32 15.15
N VAL A 68 -7.11 -2.59 14.22
CA VAL A 68 -5.66 -2.48 14.05
C VAL A 68 -5.22 -1.03 13.94
N THR A 69 -3.93 -0.76 14.10
CA THR A 69 -3.39 0.57 13.85
C THR A 69 -3.48 0.95 12.37
N ASN A 70 -3.40 2.26 12.07
CA ASN A 70 -3.36 2.72 10.68
C ASN A 70 -2.18 2.11 9.92
N ALA A 71 -1.01 2.03 10.56
CA ALA A 71 0.21 1.49 9.97
C ALA A 71 0.02 0.02 9.57
N GLU A 72 -0.56 -0.81 10.44
CA GLU A 72 -0.85 -2.21 10.14
C GLU A 72 -1.86 -2.36 9.00
N ASN A 73 -2.96 -1.60 9.04
CA ASN A 73 -3.98 -1.62 7.98
C ASN A 73 -3.37 -1.26 6.60
N VAL A 74 -2.57 -0.20 6.55
CA VAL A 74 -1.86 0.22 5.33
C VAL A 74 -0.89 -0.86 4.86
N MET A 75 -0.08 -1.40 5.77
CA MET A 75 0.95 -2.40 5.44
C MET A 75 0.39 -3.75 5.04
N ARG A 76 -0.80 -4.13 5.51
CA ARG A 76 -1.53 -5.33 5.07
C ARG A 76 -2.29 -5.12 3.76
N GLY A 77 -2.63 -3.87 3.42
CA GLY A 77 -3.37 -3.50 2.22
C GLY A 77 -2.63 -3.74 0.89
N GLN A 78 -3.26 -3.38 -0.23
CA GLN A 78 -2.71 -3.55 -1.58
C GLN A 78 -2.22 -2.23 -2.21
N GLY A 79 -2.02 -1.20 -1.37
CA GLY A 79 -1.52 0.10 -1.81
C GLY A 79 -0.08 0.06 -2.31
N VAL A 80 0.32 1.07 -3.07
CA VAL A 80 1.67 1.16 -3.67
C VAL A 80 2.78 1.10 -2.62
N GLY A 81 2.60 1.73 -1.46
CA GLY A 81 3.56 1.70 -0.36
C GLY A 81 3.78 0.29 0.21
N ALA A 82 2.68 -0.42 0.50
CA ALA A 82 2.75 -1.79 1.03
C ALA A 82 3.37 -2.77 0.01
N LYS A 83 2.98 -2.65 -1.26
CA LYS A 83 3.60 -3.42 -2.36
C LYS A 83 5.10 -3.14 -2.46
N ALA A 84 5.47 -1.85 -2.46
CA ALA A 84 6.86 -1.43 -2.49
C ALA A 84 7.63 -1.89 -1.26
N ALA A 85 7.02 -1.98 -0.08
CA ALA A 85 7.69 -2.48 1.12
C ALA A 85 7.97 -3.99 1.07
N ARG A 86 7.03 -4.77 0.53
CA ARG A 86 7.18 -6.24 0.36
C ARG A 86 8.09 -6.63 -0.80
N GLN A 87 8.38 -5.70 -1.71
CA GLN A 87 9.20 -5.97 -2.88
C GLN A 87 10.63 -6.35 -2.47
N THR A 88 11.10 -7.50 -2.95
CA THR A 88 12.45 -8.02 -2.69
C THR A 88 13.47 -7.59 -3.75
N HIS A 89 13.02 -7.20 -4.94
CA HIS A 89 13.90 -6.87 -6.07
C HIS A 89 13.48 -5.56 -6.73
N CYS A 90 14.43 -4.75 -7.19
CA CYS A 90 14.15 -3.56 -7.97
C CYS A 90 13.55 -3.93 -9.35
N LYS A 91 13.09 -2.91 -10.11
CA LYS A 91 12.52 -3.12 -11.47
C LYS A 91 13.48 -3.74 -12.49
N HIS A 92 14.78 -3.80 -12.20
CA HIS A 92 15.82 -4.42 -13.02
C HIS A 92 16.28 -5.79 -12.49
N GLY A 93 15.60 -6.34 -11.46
CA GLY A 93 15.92 -7.65 -10.89
C GLY A 93 17.06 -7.64 -9.87
N HIS A 94 17.49 -6.47 -9.37
CA HIS A 94 18.49 -6.41 -8.31
C HIS A 94 17.86 -6.59 -6.94
N GLU A 95 18.39 -7.49 -6.13
CA GLU A 95 17.89 -7.76 -4.79
C GLU A 95 18.11 -6.55 -3.86
N PHE A 96 17.09 -6.21 -3.07
CA PHE A 96 17.18 -5.18 -2.04
C PHE A 96 17.81 -5.73 -0.76
N THR A 97 19.13 -5.86 -0.76
CA THR A 97 19.94 -6.15 0.43
C THR A 97 20.45 -4.86 1.08
N PRO A 98 20.88 -4.86 2.36
CA PRO A 98 21.48 -3.69 3.00
C PRO A 98 22.64 -3.08 2.20
N ASP A 99 23.46 -3.92 1.54
CA ASP A 99 24.59 -3.49 0.72
C ASP A 99 24.18 -2.95 -0.66
N ASN A 100 22.98 -3.32 -1.16
CA ASN A 100 22.44 -2.84 -2.43
C ASN A 100 21.40 -1.71 -2.25
N LEU A 101 21.35 -1.11 -1.06
CA LEU A 101 20.52 0.05 -0.77
C LEU A 101 21.39 1.31 -0.63
N LEU A 102 21.04 2.34 -1.40
CA LEU A 102 21.67 3.65 -1.25
C LEU A 102 21.28 4.25 0.11
N LYS A 103 22.26 4.71 0.89
CA LYS A 103 22.03 5.51 2.10
C LYS A 103 21.47 6.88 1.71
N SER A 104 20.15 6.99 1.63
CA SER A 104 19.43 8.19 1.22
C SER A 104 18.60 8.74 2.37
N LYS A 105 18.42 10.07 2.41
CA LYS A 105 17.45 10.72 3.31
C LYS A 105 16.01 10.64 2.77
N LEU A 106 15.83 10.13 1.54
CA LEU A 106 14.52 10.03 0.90
C LEU A 106 13.71 8.87 1.50
N PRO A 107 12.37 8.99 1.54
CA PRO A 107 11.49 7.99 2.14
C PRO A 107 11.37 6.71 1.28
N HIS A 108 11.97 6.65 0.10
CA HIS A 108 11.91 5.51 -0.80
C HIS A 108 13.27 4.82 -0.94
N ARG A 109 13.24 3.49 -1.12
CA ARG A 109 14.43 2.68 -1.36
C ARG A 109 15.00 2.98 -2.75
N VAL A 110 16.33 3.13 -2.81
CA VAL A 110 17.06 3.33 -4.06
C VAL A 110 18.07 2.20 -4.23
N CYS A 111 17.95 1.46 -5.33
CA CYS A 111 18.86 0.37 -5.68
C CYS A 111 20.25 0.92 -6.02
N LEU A 112 21.28 0.48 -5.29
CA LEU A 112 22.65 0.96 -5.44
C LEU A 112 23.23 0.59 -6.81
N GLU A 113 23.02 -0.64 -7.28
CA GLU A 113 23.45 -1.07 -8.62
C GLU A 113 22.84 -0.21 -9.73
N CYS A 114 21.54 0.07 -9.66
CA CYS A 114 20.87 0.97 -10.61
C CYS A 114 21.48 2.38 -10.58
N SER A 115 21.77 2.90 -9.38
CA SER A 115 22.40 4.21 -9.22
C SER A 115 23.80 4.24 -9.85
N LYS A 116 24.63 3.20 -9.61
CA LYS A 116 25.97 3.06 -10.23
C LYS A 116 25.89 3.05 -11.75
N ARG A 117 24.96 2.29 -12.32
CA ARG A 117 24.72 2.22 -13.78
C ARG A 117 24.36 3.60 -14.34
N TRP A 118 23.45 4.33 -13.69
CA TRP A 118 23.07 5.67 -14.11
C TRP A 118 24.20 6.71 -13.98
N GLN A 119 25.02 6.62 -12.93
CA GLN A 119 26.18 7.50 -12.76
C GLN A 119 27.22 7.27 -13.86
N ALA A 120 27.50 6.01 -14.21
CA ALA A 120 28.44 5.67 -15.27
C ALA A 120 28.01 6.24 -16.63
N THR A 121 26.73 6.08 -17.00
CA THR A 121 26.20 6.62 -18.26
C THR A 121 26.21 8.15 -18.27
N SER A 122 25.83 8.79 -17.16
CA SER A 122 25.85 10.25 -17.02
C SER A 122 27.27 10.84 -17.12
N ASN A 123 28.25 10.19 -16.50
CA ASN A 123 29.65 10.59 -16.56
C ASN A 123 30.23 10.42 -17.97
N ALA A 124 29.90 9.32 -18.66
CA ALA A 124 30.31 9.10 -20.05
C ALA A 124 29.76 10.20 -20.98
N ARG A 125 28.46 10.52 -20.87
CA ARG A 125 27.82 11.60 -21.63
C ARG A 125 28.46 12.96 -21.36
N ARG A 126 28.73 13.29 -20.10
CA ARG A 126 29.39 14.56 -19.72
C ARG A 126 30.81 14.65 -20.29
N ARG A 127 31.57 13.55 -20.30
CA ARG A 127 32.91 13.50 -20.91
C ARG A 127 32.87 13.72 -22.42
N GLN A 128 31.92 13.10 -23.13
CA GLN A 128 31.72 13.30 -24.56
C GLN A 128 31.40 14.75 -24.91
N LEU A 129 30.44 15.37 -24.19
CA LEU A 129 30.09 16.77 -24.39
C LEU A 129 31.27 17.71 -24.15
N ARG A 130 32.07 17.46 -23.11
CA ARG A 130 33.29 18.24 -22.85
C ARG A 130 34.32 18.12 -23.97
N ARG A 131 34.55 16.91 -24.50
CA ARG A 131 35.47 16.69 -25.63
C ARG A 131 34.95 17.35 -26.92
N GLY A 132 33.66 17.25 -27.21
CA GLY A 132 33.04 17.90 -28.36
C GLY A 132 33.11 19.43 -28.29
N ASN A 133 32.84 20.01 -27.12
CA ASN A 133 32.96 21.46 -26.91
C ASN A 133 34.42 21.94 -27.03
N LEU A 134 35.40 21.15 -26.57
CA LEU A 134 36.82 21.46 -26.77
C LEU A 134 37.23 21.37 -28.24
N ALA A 135 36.68 20.43 -29.00
CA ALA A 135 36.97 20.27 -30.43
C ALA A 135 36.30 21.34 -31.31
N LEU A 136 35.19 21.93 -30.89
CA LEU A 136 34.51 23.05 -31.58
C LEU A 136 35.15 24.42 -31.26
N ALA A 137 35.98 24.50 -30.23
CA ALA A 137 36.66 25.72 -29.78
C ALA A 137 38.11 25.84 -30.28
N ALA A 138 38.59 24.88 -31.06
CA ALA A 138 39.91 24.83 -31.70
C ALA A 138 39.77 25.03 -33.21
#